data_AF-A0AAE3CFF8-F1
#
_entry.id   AF-A0AAE3CFF8-F1
#
_cell.length_a   1.000
_cell.length_b   1.000
_cell.length_c   1.000
_cell.angle_alpha   90.00
_cell.angle_beta   90.00
_cell.angle_gamma   90.00
#
_symmetry.space_group_name_H-M   'P 1'
#
loop_
_entity.id
_entity.type
_entity.pdbx_description
1 polymer ?
#
loop_
_entity_poly.entity_id
_entity_poly.type
_entity_poly.pdbx_seq_one_letter_code
_entity_poly.pdbx_strand_id
1 'polypeptide(L)'
;MSELMAFQGSMSQMASTFLSVIGIDPPKNIPPKIDLPGKFASKRIIAIIIDNFGLLECTYYKPRFIIGKSEAVITLESRNPYTPHVLREIVYGGDSSDFNLFSYLSSLGKRTVMIGRKEDLAVIDGKGELKVSDSDNKSYVEAVKVLNRTDFLWVHFLDFEELYKQYSFQPPKETAHVA
;
A
#
# COMPACT_ATOMS: atom_id res chain seq x y z
N MET A 1 26.96 5.43 -1.41
CA MET A 1 25.58 4.94 -1.50
C MET A 1 25.41 3.92 -0.39
N SER A 2 24.46 4.10 0.52
CA SER A 2 24.15 3.04 1.49
C SER A 2 23.50 1.88 0.74
N GLU A 3 23.82 0.65 1.15
CA GLU A 3 23.17 -0.55 0.65
C GLU A 3 21.67 -0.52 0.95
N LEU A 4 20.85 -1.04 0.02
CA LEU A 4 19.40 -1.12 0.16
C LEU A 4 19.07 -2.14 1.26
N MET A 5 18.36 -1.71 2.30
CA MET A 5 18.00 -2.60 3.41
C MET A 5 16.86 -3.53 2.98
N ALA A 6 17.04 -4.84 3.15
CA ALA A 6 16.02 -5.83 2.79
C ALA A 6 15.37 -6.41 4.06
N PHE A 7 14.04 -6.47 4.07
CA PHE A 7 13.23 -7.04 5.15
C PHE A 7 12.21 -8.02 4.60
N GLN A 8 11.71 -8.89 5.47
CA GLN A 8 10.66 -9.86 5.15
C GLN A 8 9.56 -9.79 6.22
N GLY A 9 8.32 -10.06 5.82
CA GLY A 9 7.17 -10.16 6.70
C GLY A 9 5.92 -10.60 5.95
N SER A 10 4.76 -10.52 6.59
CA SER A 10 3.46 -10.79 5.98
C SER A 10 2.64 -9.52 5.77
N MET A 11 1.70 -9.57 4.82
CA MET A 11 0.75 -8.48 4.58
C MET A 11 -0.02 -8.10 5.86
N SER A 12 -0.38 -9.09 6.67
CA SER A 12 -1.08 -8.89 7.95
C SER A 12 -0.30 -8.09 9.01
N GLN A 13 1.03 -7.96 8.88
CA GLN A 13 1.85 -7.15 9.79
C GLN A 13 1.88 -5.66 9.41
N MET A 14 1.35 -5.29 8.25
CA MET A 14 1.50 -3.93 7.73
C MET A 14 0.76 -2.89 8.57
N ALA A 15 -0.42 -3.19 9.13
CA ALA A 15 -1.11 -2.31 10.07
C ALA A 15 -0.20 -1.89 11.24
N SER A 16 0.36 -2.87 11.95
CA SER A 16 1.29 -2.63 13.08
C SER A 16 2.55 -1.90 12.64
N THR A 17 3.04 -2.20 11.45
CA THR A 17 4.23 -1.55 10.87
C THR A 17 3.95 -0.07 10.61
N PHE A 18 2.81 0.28 10.00
CA PHE A 18 2.41 1.66 9.77
C PHE A 18 2.19 2.43 11.06
N LEU A 19 1.52 1.83 12.06
CA LEU A 19 1.34 2.45 13.37
C LEU A 19 2.68 2.78 14.01
N SER A 20 3.61 1.82 13.99
CA SER A 20 4.94 1.98 14.59
C SER A 20 5.77 3.05 13.88
N VAL A 21 5.70 3.12 12.55
CA VAL A 21 6.36 4.17 11.76
C VAL A 21 5.82 5.55 12.12
N ILE A 22 4.52 5.69 12.42
CA ILE A 22 3.90 6.96 12.88
C ILE A 22 4.16 7.26 14.36
N GLY A 23 4.81 6.34 15.10
CA GLY A 23 5.07 6.48 16.53
C GLY A 23 3.86 6.17 17.40
N ILE A 24 2.99 5.27 16.94
CA ILE A 24 1.84 4.75 17.68
C ILE A 24 2.12 3.30 18.04
N ASP A 25 1.91 2.93 19.31
CA ASP A 25 2.07 1.56 19.76
C ASP A 25 0.94 0.68 19.19
N PRO A 26 1.26 -0.40 18.46
CA PRO A 26 0.24 -1.30 17.92
C PRO A 26 -0.56 -2.00 19.02
N PRO A 27 -1.88 -2.20 18.84
CA PRO A 27 -2.67 -2.98 19.77
C PRO A 27 -2.27 -4.46 19.73
N LYS A 28 -2.50 -5.17 20.84
CA LYS A 28 -2.05 -6.58 21.01
C LYS A 28 -2.85 -7.61 20.19
N ASN A 29 -3.98 -7.21 19.60
CA ASN A 29 -4.91 -8.09 18.89
C ASN A 29 -4.67 -8.15 17.36
N ILE A 30 -3.55 -7.59 16.89
CA ILE A 30 -3.09 -7.70 15.50
C ILE A 30 -1.65 -8.24 15.47
N PRO A 31 -1.19 -8.81 14.35
CA PRO A 31 0.17 -9.31 14.21
C PRO A 31 1.24 -8.26 14.55
N PRO A 32 2.39 -8.68 15.11
CA PRO A 32 3.45 -7.75 15.48
C PRO A 32 4.03 -7.04 14.25
N LYS A 33 4.54 -5.82 14.45
CA LYS A 33 5.23 -5.05 13.40
C LYS A 33 6.42 -5.79 12.82
N ILE A 34 6.78 -5.44 11.58
CA ILE A 34 8.10 -5.75 11.02
C ILE A 34 9.12 -4.84 11.71
N ASP A 35 10.26 -5.38 12.13
CA ASP A 35 11.28 -4.63 12.85
C ASP A 35 12.08 -3.73 11.90
N LEU A 36 11.58 -2.51 11.73
CA LEU A 36 12.22 -1.49 10.91
C LEU A 36 13.10 -0.58 11.77
N PRO A 37 14.31 -0.22 11.29
CA PRO A 37 15.17 0.74 11.95
C PRO A 37 14.47 2.08 12.26
N GLY A 38 14.75 2.66 13.43
CA GLY A 38 14.12 3.90 13.89
C GLY A 38 14.29 5.11 12.96
N LYS A 39 15.25 5.06 12.01
CA LYS A 39 15.40 6.10 10.97
C LYS A 39 14.19 6.22 10.05
N PHE A 40 13.35 5.18 9.98
CA PHE A 40 12.12 5.19 9.17
C PHE A 40 10.92 5.80 9.89
N ALA A 41 11.05 6.18 11.17
CA ALA A 41 9.99 6.87 11.89
C ALA A 41 9.61 8.19 11.20
N SER A 42 8.32 8.41 10.99
CA SER A 42 7.79 9.58 10.28
C SER A 42 6.49 10.05 10.90
N LYS A 43 6.25 11.36 10.89
CA LYS A 43 4.96 11.91 11.35
C LYS A 43 3.81 11.66 10.36
N ARG A 44 4.14 11.28 9.12
CA ARG A 44 3.19 11.10 8.02
C ARG A 44 3.57 9.89 7.17
N ILE A 45 2.57 9.13 6.76
CA ILE A 45 2.72 8.06 5.77
C ILE A 45 1.88 8.38 4.54
N ILE A 46 2.46 8.13 3.37
CA ILE A 46 1.76 8.10 2.09
C ILE A 46 1.94 6.68 1.55
N ALA A 47 0.88 5.90 1.58
CA ALA A 47 0.82 4.57 0.99
C ALA A 47 0.35 4.71 -0.46
N ILE A 48 1.20 4.28 -1.39
CA ILE A 48 0.90 4.23 -2.83
C ILE A 48 0.75 2.77 -3.21
N ILE A 49 -0.43 2.40 -3.69
CA ILE A 49 -0.79 1.05 -4.10
C ILE A 49 -0.86 1.05 -5.61
N ILE A 50 -0.08 0.16 -6.22
CA ILE A 50 -0.02 -0.04 -7.66
C ILE A 50 -0.37 -1.51 -7.89
N ASP A 51 -1.57 -1.77 -8.40
CA ASP A 51 -2.00 -3.13 -8.72
C ASP A 51 -1.30 -3.67 -9.96
N ASN A 52 -1.22 -5.00 -10.06
CA ASN A 52 -0.64 -5.72 -11.19
C ASN A 52 0.79 -5.26 -11.56
N PHE A 53 1.52 -4.72 -10.59
CA PHE A 53 2.92 -4.32 -10.73
C PHE A 53 3.83 -5.38 -10.11
N GLY A 54 4.28 -6.31 -10.94
CA GLY A 54 5.15 -7.41 -10.55
C GLY A 54 6.61 -7.22 -10.95
N LEU A 55 7.36 -8.33 -10.86
CA LEU A 55 8.78 -8.36 -11.20
C LEU A 55 9.03 -8.11 -12.70
N LEU A 56 8.10 -8.52 -13.57
CA LEU A 56 8.18 -8.27 -15.01
C LEU A 56 8.18 -6.76 -15.29
N GLU A 57 7.25 -6.02 -14.70
CA GLU A 57 7.13 -4.58 -14.85
C GLU A 57 8.36 -3.88 -14.26
N CYS A 58 8.85 -4.33 -13.11
CA CYS A 58 10.08 -3.82 -12.50
C CYS A 58 11.30 -3.97 -13.42
N THR A 59 11.45 -5.14 -14.05
CA THR A 59 12.60 -5.46 -14.92
C THR A 59 12.51 -4.77 -16.27
N TYR A 60 11.29 -4.66 -16.83
CA TYR A 60 11.03 -4.02 -18.11
C TYR A 60 11.08 -2.49 -18.02
N TYR A 61 10.27 -1.88 -17.14
CA TYR A 61 10.14 -0.42 -17.04
C TYR A 61 11.25 0.23 -16.21
N LYS A 62 11.92 -0.53 -15.32
CA LYS A 62 13.00 -0.04 -14.44
C LYS A 62 12.67 1.32 -13.81
N PRO A 63 11.55 1.45 -13.05
CA PRO A 63 11.06 2.74 -12.60
C PRO A 63 12.03 3.37 -11.60
N ARG A 64 12.93 4.21 -12.11
CA ARG A 64 13.99 4.87 -11.33
C ARG A 64 13.43 5.74 -10.21
N PHE A 65 12.23 6.27 -10.38
CA PHE A 65 11.57 7.10 -9.36
C PHE A 65 11.09 6.27 -8.16
N ILE A 66 10.73 4.99 -8.37
CA ILE A 66 10.37 4.07 -7.29
C ILE A 66 11.64 3.54 -6.64
N ILE A 67 12.54 2.94 -7.44
CA ILE A 67 13.65 2.15 -6.90
C ILE A 67 14.88 3.01 -6.55
N GLY A 68 15.13 4.09 -7.30
CA GLY A 68 16.38 4.85 -7.22
C GLY A 68 16.56 5.70 -5.96
N LYS A 69 15.49 5.88 -5.17
CA LYS A 69 15.51 6.60 -3.88
C LYS A 69 15.06 5.73 -2.71
N SER A 70 14.76 4.45 -2.95
CA SER A 70 14.41 3.53 -1.88
C SER A 70 15.60 3.30 -0.95
N GLU A 71 15.35 3.43 0.34
CA GLU A 71 16.32 3.08 1.39
C GLU A 71 16.10 1.66 1.93
N ALA A 72 14.90 1.12 1.72
CA ALA A 72 14.51 -0.22 2.13
C ALA A 72 13.56 -0.87 1.12
N VAL A 73 13.58 -2.19 1.09
CA VAL A 73 12.59 -3.04 0.43
C VAL A 73 12.08 -4.05 1.45
N ILE A 74 10.76 -4.22 1.49
CA ILE A 74 10.10 -5.22 2.32
C ILE A 74 9.41 -6.20 1.38
N THR A 75 9.75 -7.48 1.48
CA THR A 75 9.02 -8.55 0.79
C THR A 75 7.91 -9.04 1.72
N LEU A 76 6.67 -9.00 1.23
CA LEU A 76 5.48 -9.33 2.01
C LEU A 76 4.81 -10.57 1.45
N GLU A 77 4.57 -11.57 2.30
CA GLU A 77 3.81 -12.76 1.93
C GLU A 77 2.30 -12.58 2.19
N SER A 78 1.48 -13.21 1.35
CA SER A 78 0.05 -13.40 1.57
C SER A 78 -0.37 -14.77 1.06
N ARG A 79 -1.33 -15.40 1.75
CA ARG A 79 -1.89 -16.69 1.34
C ARG A 79 -2.86 -16.56 0.16
N ASN A 80 -3.40 -15.36 -0.04
CA ASN A 80 -4.37 -15.09 -1.10
C ASN A 80 -4.00 -13.77 -1.78
N PRO A 81 -3.47 -13.83 -3.02
CA PRO A 81 -2.92 -12.67 -3.72
C PRO A 81 -3.98 -11.79 -4.39
N TYR A 82 -5.28 -12.08 -4.25
CA TYR A 82 -6.32 -11.24 -4.83
C TYR A 82 -6.35 -9.87 -4.14
N THR A 83 -6.37 -8.78 -4.92
CA THR A 83 -6.33 -7.39 -4.41
C THR A 83 -7.28 -7.17 -3.24
N PRO A 84 -8.60 -7.47 -3.30
CA PRO A 84 -9.50 -7.23 -2.17
C PRO A 84 -9.05 -7.93 -0.87
N HIS A 85 -8.50 -9.14 -0.99
CA HIS A 85 -7.99 -9.88 0.15
C HIS A 85 -6.74 -9.20 0.73
N VAL A 86 -5.76 -8.86 -0.11
CA VAL A 86 -4.52 -8.19 0.31
C VAL A 86 -4.81 -6.84 0.98
N LEU A 87 -5.71 -6.03 0.40
CA LEU A 87 -6.09 -4.74 0.99
C LEU A 87 -6.71 -4.93 2.39
N ARG A 88 -7.57 -5.95 2.56
CA ARG A 88 -8.13 -6.30 3.88
C ARG A 88 -7.05 -6.77 4.83
N GLU A 89 -6.17 -7.65 4.38
CA GLU A 89 -5.11 -8.21 5.21
C GLU A 89 -4.22 -7.09 5.79
N ILE A 90 -3.88 -6.09 4.98
CA ILE A 90 -3.13 -4.91 5.41
C ILE A 90 -3.92 -4.07 6.42
N VAL A 91 -5.18 -3.74 6.10
CA VAL A 91 -5.97 -2.74 6.84
C VAL A 91 -6.55 -3.30 8.14
N TYR A 92 -6.93 -4.57 8.17
CA TYR A 92 -7.50 -5.25 9.33
C TYR A 92 -6.44 -6.01 10.14
N GLY A 93 -5.19 -6.06 9.66
CA GLY A 93 -4.12 -6.79 10.35
C GLY A 93 -4.35 -8.31 10.29
N GLY A 94 -4.66 -8.83 9.11
CA GLY A 94 -5.08 -10.22 8.90
C GLY A 94 -6.59 -10.42 9.08
N ASP A 95 -6.98 -11.57 9.62
CA ASP A 95 -8.39 -11.95 9.84
C ASP A 95 -8.99 -11.35 11.13
N SER A 96 -8.37 -10.33 11.72
CA SER A 96 -8.88 -9.69 12.95
C SER A 96 -10.15 -8.90 12.61
N SER A 97 -11.31 -9.39 13.04
CA SER A 97 -12.61 -8.77 12.73
C SER A 97 -12.79 -7.39 13.36
N ASP A 98 -12.05 -7.09 14.43
CA ASP A 98 -12.33 -5.97 15.33
C ASP A 98 -11.36 -4.79 15.13
N PHE A 99 -10.37 -4.93 14.25
CA PHE A 99 -9.40 -3.88 13.96
C PHE A 99 -9.57 -3.33 12.54
N ASN A 100 -9.50 -2.02 12.38
CA ASN A 100 -9.38 -1.36 11.08
C ASN A 100 -8.43 -0.17 11.24
N LEU A 101 -7.35 -0.16 10.45
CA LEU A 101 -6.26 0.82 10.56
C LEU A 101 -6.76 2.26 10.47
N PHE A 102 -7.62 2.57 9.49
CA PHE A 102 -8.16 3.91 9.30
C PHE A 102 -9.01 4.36 10.48
N SER A 103 -9.89 3.47 10.97
CA SER A 103 -10.76 3.75 12.11
C SER A 103 -9.96 3.95 13.40
N TYR A 104 -8.89 3.16 13.59
CA TYR A 104 -7.99 3.28 14.74
C TYR A 104 -7.18 4.57 14.70
N LEU A 105 -6.63 4.95 13.54
CA LEU A 105 -5.95 6.23 13.38
C LEU A 105 -6.91 7.42 13.62
N SER A 106 -8.11 7.38 13.05
CA SER A 106 -9.12 8.42 13.23
C SER A 106 -9.56 8.54 14.70
N SER A 107 -9.65 7.44 15.46
CA SER A 107 -10.00 7.50 16.90
C SER A 107 -8.92 8.16 17.75
N LEU A 108 -7.68 8.18 17.27
CA LEU A 108 -6.54 8.91 17.87
C LEU A 108 -6.44 10.36 17.35
N GLY A 109 -7.44 10.86 16.63
CA GLY A 109 -7.47 12.21 16.08
C GLY A 109 -6.54 12.41 14.88
N LYS A 110 -6.03 11.34 14.26
CA LYS A 110 -5.23 11.44 13.04
C LYS A 110 -6.14 11.63 11.83
N ARG A 111 -5.78 12.56 10.95
CA ARG A 111 -6.48 12.74 9.69
C ARG A 111 -6.04 11.66 8.72
N THR A 112 -6.97 10.80 8.32
CA THR A 112 -6.77 9.76 7.32
C THR A 112 -7.57 10.06 6.06
N VAL A 113 -6.96 9.88 4.88
CA VAL A 113 -7.63 10.06 3.59
C VAL A 113 -7.35 8.86 2.72
N MET A 114 -8.38 8.32 2.08
CA MET A 114 -8.31 7.20 1.14
C MET A 114 -8.79 7.67 -0.23
N ILE A 115 -7.98 7.38 -1.26
CA ILE A 115 -8.23 7.75 -2.64
C ILE A 115 -8.14 6.47 -3.49
N GLY A 116 -9.16 6.18 -4.28
CA GLY A 116 -9.21 4.97 -5.10
C GLY A 116 -10.60 4.70 -5.66
N ARG A 117 -10.75 3.56 -6.33
CA ARG A 117 -12.04 3.10 -6.86
C ARG A 117 -13.03 2.81 -5.75
N LYS A 118 -14.31 3.00 -6.06
CA LYS A 118 -15.39 2.77 -5.09
C LYS A 118 -15.39 1.33 -4.57
N GLU A 119 -15.13 0.36 -5.46
CA GLU A 119 -15.15 -1.06 -5.12
C GLU A 119 -14.01 -1.42 -4.16
N ASP A 120 -12.80 -0.95 -4.44
CA ASP A 120 -11.62 -1.22 -3.61
C ASP A 120 -11.70 -0.53 -2.25
N LEU A 121 -12.18 0.71 -2.23
CA LEU A 121 -12.38 1.45 -0.99
C LEU A 121 -13.46 0.82 -0.10
N ALA A 122 -14.52 0.27 -0.68
CA ALA A 122 -15.59 -0.39 0.07
C ALA A 122 -15.08 -1.64 0.83
N VAL A 123 -14.01 -2.27 0.35
CA VAL A 123 -13.42 -3.48 0.94
C VAL A 123 -12.63 -3.18 2.22
N ILE A 124 -12.11 -1.95 2.34
CA ILE A 124 -11.27 -1.47 3.44
C ILE A 124 -11.93 -0.34 4.25
N ASP A 125 -13.22 -0.13 4.03
CA ASP A 125 -13.96 1.01 4.57
C ASP A 125 -13.81 1.11 6.09
N GLY A 126 -13.57 2.33 6.53
CA GLY A 126 -13.30 2.72 7.90
C GLY A 126 -13.65 4.19 8.08
N LYS A 127 -13.53 4.73 9.29
CA LYS A 127 -13.88 6.14 9.60
C LYS A 127 -12.90 7.18 9.03
N GLY A 128 -12.31 6.95 7.86
CA GLY A 128 -11.45 7.91 7.17
C GLY A 128 -12.18 8.71 6.10
N GLU A 129 -11.57 9.80 5.61
CA GLU A 129 -12.12 10.58 4.51
C GLU A 129 -11.96 9.83 3.19
N LEU A 130 -13.07 9.53 2.50
CA LEU A 130 -13.07 8.83 1.22
C LEU A 130 -13.10 9.81 0.03
N LYS A 131 -12.24 9.58 -0.96
CA LYS A 131 -12.23 10.26 -2.26
C LYS A 131 -12.31 9.22 -3.37
N VAL A 132 -13.53 8.95 -3.83
CA VAL A 132 -13.74 8.04 -4.95
C VAL A 132 -13.15 8.64 -6.23
N SER A 133 -12.37 7.83 -6.93
CA SER A 133 -11.76 8.16 -8.21
C SER A 133 -11.99 7.03 -9.20
N ASP A 134 -12.11 7.38 -10.48
CA ASP A 134 -12.31 6.46 -11.60
C ASP A 134 -11.13 6.46 -12.59
N SER A 135 -10.07 7.24 -12.31
CA SER A 135 -8.89 7.39 -13.18
C SER A 135 -7.66 7.87 -12.40
N ASP A 136 -6.47 7.53 -12.87
CA ASP A 136 -5.22 7.86 -12.18
C ASP A 136 -4.92 9.35 -12.13
N ASN A 137 -5.27 10.08 -13.19
CA ASN A 137 -5.15 11.54 -13.21
C ASN A 137 -5.98 12.20 -12.11
N LYS A 138 -7.23 11.75 -11.90
CA LYS A 138 -8.06 12.26 -10.81
C LYS A 138 -7.51 11.86 -9.45
N SER A 139 -7.05 10.61 -9.29
CA SER A 139 -6.42 10.13 -8.05
C SER A 139 -5.20 10.99 -7.69
N TYR A 140 -4.34 11.29 -8.67
CA TYR A 140 -3.19 12.17 -8.51
C TYR A 140 -3.58 13.59 -8.08
N VAL A 141 -4.55 14.20 -8.77
CA VAL A 141 -5.02 15.56 -8.44
C VAL A 141 -5.58 15.62 -7.02
N GLU A 142 -6.36 14.63 -6.60
CA GLU A 142 -6.87 14.55 -5.22
C GLU A 142 -5.75 14.31 -4.20
N ALA A 143 -4.77 13.46 -4.52
CA ALA A 143 -3.62 13.21 -3.64
C ALA A 143 -2.82 14.50 -3.37
N VAL A 144 -2.53 15.29 -4.41
CA VAL A 144 -1.79 16.55 -4.28
C VAL A 144 -2.54 17.57 -3.41
N LYS A 145 -3.88 17.62 -3.49
CA LYS A 145 -4.70 18.53 -2.66
C LYS A 145 -4.57 18.24 -1.15
N VAL A 146 -4.37 16.98 -0.77
CA VAL A 146 -4.41 16.54 0.63
C VAL A 146 -3.05 16.16 1.22
N LEU A 147 -2.03 15.92 0.39
CA LEU A 147 -0.72 15.38 0.76
C LEU A 147 -0.10 16.00 2.03
N ASN A 148 -0.16 17.32 2.15
CA ASN A 148 0.47 18.07 3.24
C ASN A 148 -0.43 18.29 4.47
N ARG A 149 -1.68 17.83 4.41
CA ARG A 149 -2.72 18.09 5.42
C ARG A 149 -3.23 16.80 6.08
N THR A 150 -2.65 15.66 5.76
CA THR A 150 -3.11 14.33 6.19
C THR A 150 -1.99 13.63 6.96
N ASP A 151 -2.31 12.84 7.98
CA ASP A 151 -1.33 12.04 8.72
C ASP A 151 -1.07 10.69 8.03
N PHE A 152 -2.13 10.08 7.50
CA PHE A 152 -2.04 8.84 6.72
C PHE A 152 -2.86 8.96 5.42
N LEU A 153 -2.16 8.99 4.29
CA LEU A 153 -2.76 9.06 2.97
C LEU A 153 -2.63 7.69 2.29
N TRP A 154 -3.75 7.13 1.84
CA TRP A 154 -3.82 5.92 1.04
C TRP A 154 -4.26 6.26 -0.38
N VAL A 155 -3.44 5.93 -1.38
CA VAL A 155 -3.74 6.18 -2.80
C VAL A 155 -3.59 4.90 -3.56
N HIS A 156 -4.70 4.43 -4.14
CA HIS A 156 -4.75 3.24 -4.98
C HIS A 156 -4.91 3.64 -6.44
N PHE A 157 -3.85 3.41 -7.21
CA PHE A 157 -3.80 3.66 -8.65
C PHE A 157 -4.25 2.43 -9.45
N LEU A 158 -4.80 2.71 -10.63
CA LEU A 158 -5.44 1.79 -11.58
C LEU A 158 -4.49 1.40 -12.72
N ASP A 159 -3.32 2.04 -12.79
CA ASP A 159 -2.44 2.18 -13.95
C ASP A 159 -2.29 0.91 -14.78
N PHE A 160 -1.93 -0.22 -14.16
CA PHE A 160 -1.64 -1.41 -14.94
C PHE A 160 -2.89 -2.10 -15.47
N GLU A 161 -4.03 -2.06 -14.78
CA GLU A 161 -5.26 -2.62 -15.35
C GLU A 161 -5.69 -1.89 -16.62
N GLU A 162 -5.61 -0.56 -16.62
CA GLU A 162 -5.94 0.24 -17.79
C GLU A 162 -4.92 0.04 -18.90
N LEU A 163 -3.62 -0.02 -18.57
CA LEU A 163 -2.57 -0.35 -19.54
C LEU A 163 -2.78 -1.75 -20.17
N TYR A 164 -3.08 -2.76 -19.37
CA TYR A 164 -3.33 -4.12 -19.86
C TYR A 164 -4.57 -4.19 -20.77
N LYS A 165 -5.65 -3.48 -20.40
CA LYS A 165 -6.88 -3.39 -21.21
C LYS A 165 -6.69 -2.60 -22.50
N GLN A 166 -5.93 -1.50 -22.47
CA GLN A 166 -5.73 -0.62 -23.62
C GLN A 166 -4.68 -1.14 -24.61
N TYR A 167 -3.59 -1.73 -24.12
CA TYR A 167 -2.43 -2.07 -24.96
C TYR A 167 -2.36 -3.54 -25.38
N SER A 168 -3.32 -4.39 -25.00
CA SER A 168 -3.27 -5.85 -25.28
C SER A 168 -1.89 -6.44 -24.94
N PHE A 169 -1.30 -5.98 -23.83
CA PHE A 169 0.08 -6.32 -23.48
C PHE A 169 0.17 -7.83 -23.28
N GLN A 170 0.75 -8.53 -24.26
CA GLN A 170 1.13 -9.92 -24.11
C GLN A 170 2.56 -9.94 -23.57
N PRO A 171 2.79 -10.48 -22.36
CA PRO A 171 4.15 -10.65 -21.87
C PRO A 171 4.96 -11.47 -22.89
N PRO A 172 6.25 -11.16 -23.10
CA PRO A 172 7.09 -11.91 -24.02
C PRO A 172 7.04 -13.41 -23.71
N LYS A 173 6.86 -14.25 -24.75
CA LYS A 173 6.70 -15.71 -24.61
C LYS A 173 7.87 -16.39 -23.88
N GLU A 174 9.03 -15.75 -23.85
CA GLU A 174 10.27 -16.25 -23.25
C GLU A 174 10.18 -16.38 -21.71
N THR A 175 9.27 -15.66 -21.04
CA THR A 175 9.03 -15.80 -19.59
C THR A 175 7.91 -16.77 -19.21
N ALA A 176 7.16 -17.31 -20.17
CA ALA A 176 6.01 -18.20 -19.90
C ALA A 176 6.39 -19.69 -19.77
N HIS A 177 7.67 -20.03 -19.94
CA HIS A 177 8.18 -21.40 -19.92
C HIS A 177 9.03 -21.72 -18.70
N VAL A 178 8.62 -21.27 -17.50
CA VAL A 178 9.07 -21.89 -16.25
C VAL A 178 7.93 -21.84 -15.23
N ALA A 179 7.00 -22.79 -15.36
CA ALA A 179 6.09 -23.23 -14.31
C ALA A 179 6.10 -24.76 -14.32
#